data_AF-A0A532TKR0-F1
#
_entry.id   AF-A0A532TKR0-F1
#
_cell.length_a   1.000
_cell.length_b   1.000
_cell.length_c   1.000
_cell.angle_alpha   90.00
_cell.angle_beta   90.00
_cell.angle_gamma   90.00
#
_symmetry.space_group_name_H-M   'P 1'
#
loop_
_entity.id
_entity.type
_entity.pdbx_description
1 polymer ?
#
loop_
_entity_poly.entity_id
_entity_poly.type
_entity_poly.pdbx_seq_one_letter_code
_entity_poly.pdbx_strand_id
1 'polypeptide(L)'
;MADGIFIIRGGFFGWEFTLKLLYVIFGLILCIYDWKKNKRKDYFWVFIFGTMLYLGSEMMLYFFGGRVMQEKLLFGMDITSMVWLWLPLLAVGDVVMLAVIALFFADRIRNSETRKKWGILFIVWLVCRDVLPYIILFGLGYTFDTISIGDPLIYSRRNMIEMGTLISLSILVVIAIIWLVKTDKKSRKRGLYMIGIMLILMIAWSFGEWFSGQRWIEVGPEEGPWTLAPPLLQFAMFAYDIVIEMGLFTVCFLAFPYFFKLIKSEKQD
;
A
#
# COMPACT_ATOMS: atom_id res chain seq x y z
N MET A 1 -10.31 -8.14 27.87
CA MET A 1 -10.51 -8.06 26.40
C MET A 1 -9.28 -7.37 25.85
N ALA A 2 -8.83 -7.69 24.63
CA ALA A 2 -7.73 -6.94 24.02
C ALA A 2 -8.30 -5.59 23.56
N ASP A 3 -7.80 -4.50 24.14
CA ASP A 3 -8.29 -3.14 23.81
C ASP A 3 -7.69 -2.61 22.51
N GLY A 4 -6.60 -3.22 22.02
CA GLY A 4 -5.95 -2.90 20.74
C GLY A 4 -5.58 -4.14 19.92
N ILE A 5 -5.63 -3.97 18.59
CA ILE A 5 -5.13 -4.93 17.60
C ILE A 5 -4.12 -4.20 16.72
N PHE A 6 -2.88 -4.65 16.69
CA PHE A 6 -1.81 -3.96 16.01
C PHE A 6 -1.18 -4.81 14.91
N ILE A 7 -1.02 -4.23 13.73
CA ILE A 7 -0.18 -4.81 12.68
C ILE A 7 1.24 -4.29 12.82
N ILE A 8 2.17 -5.23 12.89
CA ILE A 8 3.60 -4.94 13.03
C ILE A 8 4.29 -5.05 11.68
N ARG A 9 5.20 -4.11 11.41
CA ARG A 9 6.10 -4.12 10.27
C ARG A 9 7.53 -3.91 10.76
N GLY A 10 8.23 -5.01 11.01
CA GLY A 10 9.63 -5.06 11.43
C GLY A 10 10.64 -5.03 10.28
N GLY A 11 10.19 -5.28 9.04
CA GLY A 11 11.09 -5.36 7.89
C GLY A 11 11.65 -4.00 7.45
N PHE A 12 12.58 -4.03 6.49
CA PHE A 12 13.19 -2.83 5.90
C PHE A 12 12.17 -1.77 5.49
N PHE A 13 10.99 -2.17 5.02
CA PHE A 13 9.96 -1.23 4.60
C PHE A 13 9.36 -0.40 5.76
N GLY A 14 9.54 -0.83 7.02
CA GLY A 14 9.13 -0.11 8.22
C GLY A 14 9.97 1.14 8.50
N TRP A 15 11.29 1.10 8.30
CA TRP A 15 12.21 2.17 8.72
C TRP A 15 13.02 2.79 7.58
N GLU A 16 13.21 2.10 6.45
CA GLU A 16 13.98 2.59 5.31
C GLU A 16 13.08 3.42 4.37
N PHE A 17 13.34 4.73 4.31
CA PHE A 17 12.60 5.69 3.48
C PHE A 17 13.27 5.94 2.13
N THR A 18 14.52 5.50 1.93
CA THR A 18 15.18 5.55 0.62
C THR A 18 14.39 4.77 -0.42
N LEU A 19 13.97 3.54 -0.09
CA LEU A 19 13.17 2.71 -1.00
C LEU A 19 11.82 3.37 -1.33
N LYS A 20 11.19 4.01 -0.35
CA LYS A 20 9.94 4.76 -0.55
C LYS A 20 10.12 5.91 -1.54
N LEU A 21 11.20 6.68 -1.38
CA LEU A 21 11.55 7.75 -2.32
C LEU A 21 11.81 7.23 -3.73
N LEU A 22 12.54 6.11 -3.85
CA LEU A 22 12.77 5.48 -5.15
C LEU A 22 11.46 5.03 -5.81
N TYR A 23 10.49 4.51 -5.06
CA TYR A 23 9.14 4.23 -5.58
C TYR A 23 8.42 5.49 -6.04
N VAL A 24 8.53 6.60 -5.30
CA VAL A 24 7.96 7.89 -5.71
C VAL A 24 8.54 8.33 -7.05
N ILE A 25 9.87 8.31 -7.18
CA ILE A 25 10.55 8.69 -8.42
C ILE A 25 10.12 7.77 -9.57
N PHE A 26 10.09 6.46 -9.34
CA PHE A 26 9.70 5.48 -10.36
C PHE A 26 8.25 5.67 -10.83
N GLY A 27 7.30 5.85 -9.91
CA GLY A 27 5.90 6.08 -10.29
C GLY A 27 5.67 7.43 -10.98
N LEU A 28 6.43 8.47 -10.63
CA LEU A 28 6.43 9.73 -11.37
C LEU A 28 6.95 9.56 -12.80
N ILE A 29 8.02 8.77 -12.99
CA ILE A 29 8.52 8.43 -14.34
C ILE A 29 7.42 7.73 -15.15
N LEU A 30 6.69 6.78 -14.57
CA LEU A 30 5.56 6.11 -15.25
C LEU A 30 4.44 7.09 -15.63
N CYS A 31 4.10 8.02 -14.73
CA CYS A 31 3.12 9.06 -15.02
C CYS A 31 3.56 9.95 -16.19
N ILE A 32 4.82 10.42 -16.18
CA ILE A 32 5.39 11.25 -17.25
C ILE A 32 5.46 10.48 -18.56
N TYR A 33 5.88 9.21 -18.51
CA TYR A 33 5.94 8.32 -19.68
C TYR A 33 4.56 8.19 -20.34
N ASP A 34 3.53 7.89 -19.56
CA ASP A 34 2.19 7.68 -20.08
C ASP A 34 1.58 8.98 -20.62
N TRP A 35 1.82 10.10 -19.95
CA TRP A 35 1.42 11.42 -20.46
C TRP A 35 2.11 11.72 -21.79
N LYS A 36 3.43 11.54 -21.91
CA LYS A 36 4.14 11.83 -23.17
C LYS A 36 3.67 10.95 -24.31
N LYS A 37 3.49 9.64 -24.07
CA LYS A 37 3.17 8.63 -25.08
C LYS A 37 1.69 8.61 -25.48
N ASN A 38 0.78 8.62 -24.50
CA ASN A 38 -0.66 8.42 -24.71
C ASN A 38 -1.47 9.73 -24.57
N LYS A 39 -0.82 10.87 -24.25
CA LYS A 39 -1.46 12.19 -24.06
C LYS A 39 -2.58 12.21 -23.01
N ARG A 40 -2.56 11.27 -22.06
CA ARG A 40 -3.52 11.17 -20.94
C ARG A 40 -2.83 11.47 -19.62
N LYS A 41 -3.57 12.04 -18.67
CA LYS A 41 -3.05 12.42 -17.34
C LYS A 41 -3.62 11.58 -16.20
N ASP A 42 -4.29 10.48 -16.53
CA ASP A 42 -5.02 9.63 -15.59
C ASP A 42 -4.17 9.20 -14.39
N TYR A 43 -2.96 8.72 -14.63
CA TYR A 43 -2.06 8.26 -13.55
C TYR A 43 -1.60 9.40 -12.66
N PHE A 44 -1.45 10.60 -13.23
CA PHE A 44 -1.11 11.79 -12.47
C PHE A 44 -2.27 12.23 -11.56
N TRP A 45 -3.52 12.12 -12.04
CA TRP A 45 -4.69 12.39 -11.20
C TRP A 45 -4.83 11.36 -10.08
N VAL A 46 -4.64 10.07 -10.39
CA VAL A 46 -4.65 9.00 -9.38
C VAL A 46 -3.56 9.23 -8.33
N PHE A 47 -2.38 9.67 -8.75
CA PHE A 47 -1.31 10.06 -7.84
C PHE A 47 -1.72 11.21 -6.90
N ILE A 48 -2.26 12.30 -7.43
CA ILE A 48 -2.65 13.46 -6.61
C ILE A 48 -3.75 13.08 -5.62
N PHE A 49 -4.85 12.49 -6.09
CA PHE A 49 -5.98 12.14 -5.23
C PHE A 49 -5.60 11.05 -4.23
N GLY A 50 -4.82 10.04 -4.66
CA GLY A 50 -4.31 9.03 -3.75
C GLY A 50 -3.43 9.62 -2.66
N THR A 51 -2.53 10.55 -3.01
CA THR A 51 -1.69 11.26 -2.03
C THR A 51 -2.54 12.00 -1.01
N MET A 52 -3.52 12.79 -1.46
CA MET A 52 -4.37 13.56 -0.54
C MET A 52 -5.18 12.67 0.40
N LEU A 53 -5.80 11.62 -0.13
CA LEU A 53 -6.65 10.72 0.66
C LEU A 53 -5.84 9.89 1.65
N TYR A 54 -4.75 9.28 1.19
CA TYR A 54 -3.96 8.38 2.03
C TYR A 54 -3.08 9.14 3.03
N LEU A 55 -2.54 10.30 2.66
CA LEU A 55 -1.89 11.19 3.63
C LEU A 55 -2.88 11.64 4.70
N GLY A 56 -4.13 11.92 4.33
CA GLY A 56 -5.21 12.19 5.27
C GLY A 56 -5.39 11.08 6.30
N SER A 57 -5.49 9.82 5.86
CA SER A 57 -5.62 8.67 6.77
C SER A 57 -4.38 8.44 7.62
N GLU A 58 -3.17 8.62 7.07
CA GLU A 58 -1.92 8.49 7.84
C GLU A 58 -1.77 9.60 8.87
N MET A 59 -2.20 10.83 8.56
CA MET A 59 -2.25 11.93 9.53
C MET A 59 -3.21 11.61 10.68
N MET A 60 -4.40 11.07 10.39
CA MET A 60 -5.33 10.65 11.44
C MET A 60 -4.69 9.61 12.36
N LEU A 61 -4.14 8.53 11.79
CA LEU A 61 -3.44 7.50 12.57
C LEU A 61 -2.31 8.09 13.42
N TYR A 62 -1.53 9.02 12.88
CA TYR A 62 -0.43 9.65 13.60
C TYR A 62 -0.91 10.53 14.75
N PHE A 63 -1.85 11.45 14.50
CA PHE A 63 -2.32 12.40 15.51
C PHE A 63 -3.16 11.75 16.61
N PHE A 64 -3.84 10.63 16.32
CA PHE A 64 -4.60 9.87 17.32
C PHE A 64 -3.78 8.76 17.99
N GLY A 65 -2.47 8.70 17.79
CA GLY A 65 -1.60 7.70 18.43
C GLY A 65 -1.73 6.28 17.88
N GLY A 66 -2.55 6.06 16.86
CA GLY A 66 -2.73 4.77 16.19
C GLY A 66 -1.54 4.35 15.31
N ARG A 67 -0.57 5.24 15.06
CA ARG A 67 0.68 4.93 14.34
C ARG A 67 1.89 5.29 15.20
N VAL A 68 2.67 4.27 15.54
CA VAL A 68 3.98 4.43 16.16
C VAL A 68 5.04 3.97 15.18
N MET A 69 6.04 4.82 14.94
CA MET A 69 7.21 4.48 14.14
C MET A 69 8.44 5.04 14.83
N GLN A 70 9.41 4.17 15.12
CA GLN A 70 10.63 4.53 15.86
C GLN A 70 11.59 5.28 14.95
N GLU A 71 12.50 4.56 14.30
CA GLU A 71 13.53 5.13 13.44
C GLU A 71 13.08 5.23 11.99
N LYS A 72 13.47 6.33 11.33
CA LYS A 72 13.18 6.60 9.93
C LYS A 72 14.44 7.11 9.25
N LEU A 73 15.01 6.31 8.36
CA LEU A 73 16.27 6.62 7.68
C LEU A 73 16.04 6.95 6.21
N LEU A 74 16.64 8.04 5.72
CA LEU A 74 16.67 8.42 4.31
C LEU A 74 18.12 8.64 3.89
N PHE A 75 18.64 7.75 3.04
CA PHE A 75 20.06 7.66 2.68
C PHE A 75 20.98 7.60 3.91
N GLY A 76 20.56 6.88 4.96
CA GLY A 76 21.27 6.79 6.24
C GLY A 76 21.14 8.02 7.14
N MET A 77 20.43 9.07 6.71
CA MET A 77 20.12 10.22 7.56
C MET A 77 18.85 9.97 8.37
N ASP A 78 18.89 10.22 9.67
CA ASP A 78 17.72 10.16 10.54
C ASP A 78 16.77 11.34 10.25
N ILE A 79 15.56 11.00 9.80
CA ILE A 79 14.48 11.95 9.50
C ILE A 79 13.31 11.81 10.48
N THR A 80 13.48 11.13 11.61
CA THR A 80 12.41 10.79 12.57
C THR A 80 11.65 12.01 13.06
N SER A 81 12.38 13.10 13.36
CA SER A 81 11.80 14.39 13.80
C SER A 81 11.16 15.20 12.66
N MET A 82 11.42 14.85 11.40
CA MET A 82 10.94 15.58 10.23
C MET A 82 9.58 15.06 9.75
N VAL A 83 8.54 15.22 10.58
CA VAL A 83 7.17 14.72 10.29
C VAL A 83 6.64 15.21 8.94
N TRP A 84 6.93 16.47 8.60
CA TRP A 84 6.55 17.08 7.32
C TRP A 84 7.19 16.38 6.10
N LEU A 85 8.29 15.65 6.28
CA LEU A 85 9.00 14.93 5.23
C LEU A 85 8.61 13.45 5.21
N TRP A 86 8.74 12.77 6.34
CA TRP A 86 8.54 11.32 6.36
C TRP A 86 7.07 10.94 6.20
N LEU A 87 6.12 11.69 6.75
CA LEU A 87 4.71 11.29 6.68
C LEU A 87 4.15 11.33 5.24
N PRO A 88 4.40 12.39 4.42
CA PRO A 88 4.07 12.34 3.00
C PRO A 88 4.82 11.25 2.25
N LEU A 89 6.09 11.03 2.56
CA LEU A 89 6.90 10.02 1.88
C LEU A 89 6.42 8.60 2.18
N LEU A 90 5.97 8.34 3.41
CA LEU A 90 5.29 7.11 3.81
C LEU A 90 4.01 6.92 2.99
N ALA A 91 3.13 7.93 3.01
CA ALA A 91 1.85 7.85 2.32
C ALA A 91 2.02 7.58 0.82
N VAL A 92 2.92 8.34 0.17
CA VAL A 92 3.13 8.23 -1.26
C VAL A 92 3.88 6.94 -1.62
N GLY A 93 4.98 6.66 -0.92
CA GLY A 93 5.88 5.56 -1.25
C GLY A 93 5.31 4.18 -0.97
N ASP A 94 4.47 4.04 0.07
CA ASP A 94 3.92 2.73 0.45
C ASP A 94 2.72 2.34 -0.41
N VAL A 95 1.75 3.24 -0.60
CA VAL A 95 0.43 2.85 -1.13
C VAL A 95 0.10 3.56 -2.43
N VAL A 96 0.31 4.87 -2.52
CA VAL A 96 -0.13 5.64 -3.70
C VAL A 96 0.66 5.27 -4.95
N MET A 97 1.98 5.11 -4.83
CA MET A 97 2.81 4.67 -5.95
C MET A 97 2.49 3.24 -6.38
N LEU A 98 2.25 2.34 -5.44
CA LEU A 98 1.79 0.98 -5.77
C LEU A 98 0.46 1.01 -6.51
N ALA A 99 -0.48 1.85 -6.11
CA ALA A 99 -1.75 2.03 -6.81
C ALA A 99 -1.57 2.56 -8.24
N VAL A 100 -0.65 3.51 -8.45
CA VAL A 100 -0.29 4.00 -9.80
C VAL A 100 0.33 2.90 -10.65
N ILE A 101 1.29 2.14 -10.11
CA ILE A 101 1.94 1.01 -10.78
C ILE A 101 0.91 -0.07 -11.11
N ALA A 102 0.02 -0.40 -10.17
CA ALA A 102 -1.03 -1.39 -10.35
C ALA A 102 -1.98 -0.97 -11.46
N LEU A 103 -2.40 0.29 -11.50
CA LEU A 103 -3.24 0.82 -12.58
C LEU A 103 -2.52 0.82 -13.94
N PHE A 104 -1.22 1.13 -13.95
CA PHE A 104 -0.40 1.07 -15.15
C PHE A 104 -0.36 -0.34 -15.75
N PHE A 105 -0.09 -1.35 -14.93
CA PHE A 105 -0.11 -2.76 -15.35
C PHE A 105 -1.53 -3.23 -15.70
N ALA A 106 -2.53 -2.85 -14.92
CA ALA A 106 -3.93 -3.16 -15.17
C ALA A 106 -4.36 -2.72 -16.57
N ASP A 107 -4.07 -1.48 -16.96
CA ASP A 107 -4.43 -0.94 -18.29
C ASP A 107 -3.79 -1.75 -19.43
N ARG A 108 -2.54 -2.20 -19.25
CA ARG A 108 -1.76 -2.94 -20.25
C ARG A 108 -2.14 -4.42 -20.33
N ILE A 109 -2.39 -5.05 -19.19
CA ILE A 109 -2.83 -6.45 -19.10
C ILE A 109 -4.27 -6.60 -19.59
N ARG A 110 -5.11 -5.56 -19.39
CA ARG A 110 -6.47 -5.50 -19.92
C ARG A 110 -6.49 -5.58 -21.46
N ASN A 111 -5.55 -4.91 -22.14
CA ASN A 111 -5.44 -4.91 -23.60
C ASN A 111 -4.92 -6.28 -24.11
N SER A 112 -5.71 -6.96 -24.96
CA SER A 112 -5.41 -8.29 -25.50
C SER A 112 -4.08 -8.38 -26.25
N GLU A 113 -3.71 -7.33 -27.00
CA GLU A 113 -2.49 -7.33 -27.82
C GLU A 113 -1.23 -7.31 -26.96
N THR A 114 -1.29 -6.59 -25.83
CA THR A 114 -0.11 -6.37 -24.98
C THR A 114 -0.12 -7.21 -23.69
N ARG A 115 -1.22 -7.94 -23.43
CA ARG A 115 -1.46 -8.71 -22.21
C ARG A 115 -0.32 -9.63 -21.84
N LYS A 116 0.11 -10.49 -22.78
CA LYS A 116 1.15 -11.51 -22.50
C LYS A 116 2.47 -10.85 -22.14
N LYS A 117 2.90 -9.85 -22.91
CA LYS A 117 4.14 -9.10 -22.67
C LYS A 117 4.14 -8.43 -21.31
N TRP A 118 3.09 -7.68 -20.98
CA TRP A 118 3.03 -6.95 -19.72
C TRP A 118 2.73 -7.84 -18.51
N GLY A 119 2.03 -8.96 -18.71
CA GLY A 119 1.88 -9.98 -17.67
C GLY A 119 3.24 -10.58 -17.29
N ILE A 120 4.07 -10.95 -18.27
CA ILE A 120 5.43 -11.44 -18.00
C ILE A 120 6.27 -10.36 -17.30
N LEU A 121 6.27 -9.13 -17.81
CA LEU A 121 7.01 -8.03 -17.19
C LEU A 121 6.54 -7.75 -15.75
N PHE A 122 5.23 -7.87 -15.48
CA PHE A 122 4.68 -7.72 -14.14
C PHE A 122 5.21 -8.81 -13.20
N ILE A 123 5.19 -10.08 -13.63
CA ILE A 123 5.71 -11.20 -12.82
C ILE A 123 7.22 -11.06 -12.60
N VAL A 124 8.00 -10.71 -13.63
CA VAL A 124 9.45 -10.47 -13.48
C VAL A 124 9.71 -9.35 -12.49
N TRP A 125 8.98 -8.24 -12.61
CA TRP A 125 9.11 -7.11 -11.68
C TRP A 125 8.72 -7.51 -10.25
N LEU A 126 7.63 -8.26 -10.06
CA LEU A 126 7.17 -8.78 -8.77
C LEU A 126 8.24 -9.68 -8.13
N VAL A 127 8.81 -10.61 -8.88
CA VAL A 127 9.87 -11.52 -8.39
C VAL A 127 11.13 -10.72 -8.02
N CYS A 128 11.57 -9.80 -8.87
CA CYS A 128 12.74 -8.96 -8.59
C CYS A 128 12.54 -8.05 -7.36
N ARG A 129 11.31 -7.61 -7.12
CA ARG A 129 10.95 -6.72 -6.00
C ARG A 129 10.78 -7.48 -4.68
N ASP A 130 9.94 -8.52 -4.69
CA ASP A 130 9.40 -9.11 -3.47
C ASP A 130 10.01 -10.48 -3.13
N VAL A 131 10.72 -11.14 -4.06
CA VAL A 131 11.28 -12.48 -3.83
C VAL A 131 12.80 -12.45 -3.86
N LEU A 132 13.39 -11.85 -4.88
CA LEU A 132 14.84 -11.84 -5.09
C LEU A 132 15.61 -11.21 -3.93
N PRO A 133 15.18 -10.10 -3.30
CA PRO A 133 15.91 -9.52 -2.17
C PRO A 133 15.99 -10.49 -0.99
N TYR A 134 14.91 -11.20 -0.68
CA TYR A 134 14.93 -12.20 0.39
C TYR A 134 15.86 -13.36 0.04
N ILE A 135 15.82 -13.88 -1.19
CA ILE A 135 16.74 -14.94 -1.62
C ILE A 135 18.21 -14.50 -1.46
N ILE A 136 18.54 -13.27 -1.87
CA ILE A 136 19.90 -12.74 -1.76
C ILE A 136 20.30 -12.58 -0.29
N LEU A 137 19.44 -11.98 0.54
CA LEU A 137 19.72 -11.77 1.96
C LEU A 137 19.92 -13.11 2.70
N PHE A 138 19.02 -14.08 2.48
CA PHE A 138 19.17 -15.43 3.03
C PHE A 138 20.43 -16.14 2.51
N GLY A 139 20.71 -16.03 1.21
CA GLY A 139 21.90 -16.64 0.59
C GLY A 139 23.22 -16.04 1.07
N LEU A 140 23.21 -14.77 1.48
CA LEU A 140 24.35 -14.08 2.09
C LEU A 140 24.46 -14.32 3.61
N GLY A 141 23.56 -15.13 4.20
CA GLY A 141 23.56 -15.44 5.61
C GLY A 141 23.03 -14.33 6.51
N TYR A 142 22.40 -13.30 5.94
CA TYR A 142 21.70 -12.29 6.75
C TYR A 142 20.44 -12.90 7.34
N THR A 143 20.44 -13.09 8.65
CA THR A 143 19.22 -13.28 9.42
C THR A 143 18.69 -11.90 9.78
N PHE A 144 17.41 -11.64 9.51
CA PHE A 144 16.77 -10.44 10.03
C PHE A 144 16.85 -10.48 11.56
N ASP A 145 17.20 -9.35 12.19
CA ASP A 145 17.19 -9.27 13.65
C ASP A 145 15.83 -9.74 14.17
N THR A 146 15.87 -10.65 15.14
CA THR A 146 14.68 -11.25 15.73
C THR A 146 14.04 -10.25 16.69
N ILE A 147 13.38 -9.22 16.14
CA ILE A 147 12.55 -8.30 16.91
C ILE A 147 11.47 -9.14 17.56
N SER A 148 11.46 -9.15 18.90
CA SER A 148 10.54 -9.95 19.67
C SER A 148 9.17 -9.26 19.80
N ILE A 149 8.14 -10.04 20.11
CA ILE A 149 6.80 -9.51 20.36
C ILE A 149 6.87 -8.49 21.49
N GLY A 150 6.31 -7.30 21.25
CA GLY A 150 6.30 -6.22 22.22
C GLY A 150 7.63 -5.51 22.46
N ASP A 151 8.65 -5.77 21.64
CA ASP A 151 9.93 -5.09 21.71
C ASP A 151 9.77 -3.58 21.43
N PRO A 152 10.32 -2.68 22.27
CA PRO A 152 10.31 -1.24 22.01
C PRO A 152 11.02 -0.85 20.70
N LEU A 153 11.91 -1.70 20.17
CA LEU A 153 12.63 -1.51 18.91
C LEU A 153 11.79 -1.84 17.66
N ILE A 154 10.51 -2.20 17.81
CA ILE A 154 9.61 -2.40 16.68
C ILE A 154 9.54 -1.12 15.84
N TYR A 155 10.02 -1.20 14.60
CA TYR A 155 10.12 -0.05 13.70
C TYR A 155 8.79 0.60 13.35
N SER A 156 7.72 -0.18 13.21
CA SER A 156 6.39 0.32 12.88
C SER A 156 5.29 -0.54 13.49
N ARG A 157 4.44 0.09 14.29
CA ARG A 157 3.23 -0.47 14.88
C ARG A 157 2.03 0.38 14.45
N ARG A 158 0.98 -0.26 13.94
CA ARG A 158 -0.27 0.41 13.56
C ARG A 158 -1.47 -0.25 14.23
N ASN A 159 -2.25 0.52 14.97
CA ASN A 159 -3.55 0.11 15.49
C ASN A 159 -4.53 -0.05 14.32
N MET A 160 -5.02 -1.27 14.12
CA MET A 160 -5.94 -1.63 13.04
C MET A 160 -7.38 -1.27 13.35
N ILE A 161 -7.70 -0.99 14.61
CA ILE A 161 -9.05 -0.68 15.08
C ILE A 161 -9.20 0.75 15.61
N GLU A 162 -8.26 1.64 15.24
CA GLU A 162 -8.38 3.07 15.55
C GLU A 162 -9.63 3.63 14.85
N MET A 163 -10.55 4.19 15.65
CA MET A 163 -11.91 4.51 15.23
C MET A 163 -11.96 5.58 14.12
N GLY A 164 -11.12 6.62 14.20
CA GLY A 164 -11.08 7.67 13.19
C GLY A 164 -10.68 7.13 11.81
N THR A 165 -9.71 6.23 11.81
CA THR A 165 -9.22 5.55 10.61
C THR A 165 -10.25 4.55 10.07
N LEU A 166 -10.90 3.78 10.94
CA LEU A 166 -11.99 2.89 10.53
C LEU A 166 -13.17 3.64 9.89
N ILE A 167 -13.59 4.76 10.48
CA ILE A 167 -14.67 5.59 9.93
C ILE A 167 -14.27 6.17 8.57
N SER A 168 -13.08 6.77 8.47
CA SER A 168 -12.61 7.39 7.22
C SER A 168 -12.43 6.35 6.10
N LEU A 169 -11.81 5.20 6.40
CA LEU A 169 -11.68 4.09 5.46
C LEU A 169 -13.03 3.54 5.04
N SER A 170 -13.98 3.37 5.97
CA SER A 170 -15.33 2.88 5.65
C SER A 170 -16.06 3.80 4.67
N ILE A 171 -16.00 5.12 4.89
CA ILE A 171 -16.59 6.11 3.98
C ILE A 171 -15.95 6.01 2.59
N LEU A 172 -14.62 5.93 2.52
CA LEU A 172 -13.90 5.85 1.26
C LEU A 172 -14.19 4.54 0.52
N VAL A 173 -14.20 3.41 1.22
CA VAL A 173 -14.59 2.10 0.69
C VAL A 173 -16.02 2.13 0.13
N VAL A 174 -16.97 2.75 0.83
CA VAL A 174 -18.34 2.92 0.31
C VAL A 174 -18.35 3.75 -0.98
N ILE A 175 -17.56 4.82 -1.06
CA ILE A 175 -17.40 5.62 -2.29
C ILE A 175 -16.82 4.77 -3.43
N ALA A 176 -15.81 3.95 -3.16
CA ALA A 176 -15.24 3.02 -4.14
C ALA A 176 -16.29 2.02 -4.65
N ILE A 177 -17.08 1.43 -3.75
CA ILE A 177 -18.17 0.50 -4.11
C ILE A 177 -19.22 1.22 -4.97
N ILE A 178 -19.66 2.42 -4.57
CA ILE A 178 -20.63 3.21 -5.33
C ILE A 178 -20.09 3.49 -6.74
N TRP A 179 -18.81 3.87 -6.87
CA TRP A 179 -18.19 4.09 -8.17
C TRP A 179 -18.16 2.81 -9.00
N LEU A 180 -17.73 1.69 -8.43
CA LEU A 180 -17.70 0.38 -9.11
C LEU A 180 -19.10 -0.06 -9.57
N VAL A 181 -20.15 0.22 -8.81
CA VAL A 181 -21.52 -0.16 -9.17
C VAL A 181 -22.11 0.75 -10.24
N LYS A 182 -21.91 2.07 -10.12
CA LYS A 182 -22.58 3.08 -10.97
C LYS A 182 -21.82 3.46 -12.23
N THR A 183 -20.52 3.19 -12.32
CA THR A 183 -19.72 3.57 -13.49
C THR A 183 -19.94 2.66 -14.70
N ASP A 184 -19.52 3.11 -15.88
CA ASP A 184 -19.64 2.35 -17.11
C ASP A 184 -18.82 1.05 -17.09
N LYS A 185 -19.18 0.09 -17.95
CA LYS A 185 -18.57 -1.24 -17.96
C LYS A 185 -17.05 -1.21 -18.21
N LYS A 186 -16.55 -0.30 -19.06
CA LYS A 186 -15.12 -0.22 -19.41
C LYS A 186 -14.32 0.36 -18.23
N SER A 187 -14.81 1.44 -17.61
CA SER A 187 -14.21 2.06 -16.42
C SER A 187 -14.27 1.14 -15.20
N ARG A 188 -15.40 0.46 -14.97
CA ARG A 188 -15.54 -0.55 -13.91
C ARG A 188 -14.53 -1.68 -14.07
N LYS A 189 -14.41 -2.21 -15.29
CA LYS A 189 -13.42 -3.27 -15.59
C LYS A 189 -12.00 -2.77 -15.30
N ARG A 190 -11.68 -1.52 -15.63
CA ARG A 190 -10.39 -0.92 -15.30
C ARG A 190 -10.11 -0.92 -13.79
N GLY A 191 -11.08 -0.51 -12.98
CA GLY A 191 -10.98 -0.57 -11.52
C GLY A 191 -10.80 -1.98 -10.98
N LEU A 192 -11.57 -2.96 -11.47
CA LEU A 192 -11.45 -4.36 -11.06
C LEU A 192 -10.07 -4.95 -11.39
N TYR A 193 -9.48 -4.61 -12.54
CA TYR A 193 -8.11 -5.02 -12.85
C TYR A 193 -7.09 -4.37 -11.93
N MET A 194 -7.27 -3.08 -11.58
CA MET A 194 -6.42 -2.41 -10.60
C MET A 194 -6.48 -3.10 -9.24
N ILE A 195 -7.68 -3.47 -8.75
CA ILE A 195 -7.85 -4.26 -7.52
C ILE A 195 -7.09 -5.58 -7.64
N GLY A 196 -7.29 -6.34 -8.73
CA GLY A 196 -6.62 -7.63 -8.90
C GLY A 196 -5.09 -7.53 -8.86
N ILE A 197 -4.50 -6.52 -9.52
CA ILE A 197 -3.06 -6.29 -9.48
C ILE A 197 -2.60 -5.85 -8.09
N MET A 198 -3.34 -4.96 -7.41
CA MET A 198 -3.03 -4.56 -6.02
C MET A 198 -3.06 -5.76 -5.07
N LEU A 199 -4.06 -6.62 -5.16
CA LEU A 199 -4.15 -7.82 -4.32
C LEU A 199 -2.94 -8.73 -4.52
N ILE A 200 -2.53 -8.99 -5.77
CA ILE A 200 -1.34 -9.81 -6.05
C ILE A 200 -0.08 -9.19 -5.42
N LEU A 201 0.09 -7.87 -5.55
CA LEU A 201 1.23 -7.15 -4.98
C LEU A 201 1.27 -7.25 -3.46
N MET A 202 0.13 -7.01 -2.81
CA MET A 202 0.07 -6.98 -1.35
C MET A 202 0.12 -8.37 -0.72
N ILE A 203 -0.41 -9.39 -1.40
CA ILE A 203 -0.27 -10.79 -0.98
C ILE A 203 1.20 -11.20 -1.05
N ALA A 204 1.88 -10.95 -2.17
CA ALA A 204 3.29 -11.32 -2.34
C ALA A 204 4.18 -10.65 -1.27
N TRP A 205 4.00 -9.34 -1.08
CA TRP A 205 4.76 -8.59 -0.07
C TRP A 205 4.43 -9.04 1.37
N SER A 206 3.16 -9.12 1.74
CA SER A 206 2.75 -9.50 3.10
C SER A 206 3.18 -10.92 3.44
N PHE A 207 3.14 -11.84 2.46
CA PHE A 207 3.60 -13.20 2.64
C PHE A 207 5.12 -13.27 2.82
N GLY A 208 5.89 -12.48 2.04
CA GLY A 208 7.34 -12.39 2.19
C GLY A 208 7.76 -11.86 3.56
N GLU A 209 7.14 -10.77 4.03
CA GLU A 209 7.42 -10.23 5.36
C GLU A 209 6.95 -11.15 6.49
N TRP A 210 5.80 -11.80 6.36
CA TRP A 210 5.33 -12.77 7.36
C TRP A 210 6.25 -13.99 7.45
N PHE A 211 6.68 -14.54 6.30
CA PHE A 211 7.57 -15.71 6.26
C PHE A 211 8.97 -15.41 6.82
N SER A 212 9.45 -14.16 6.67
CA SER A 212 10.71 -13.70 7.25
C SER A 212 10.60 -13.28 8.73
N GLY A 213 9.43 -13.44 9.35
CA GLY A 213 9.19 -13.03 10.74
C GLY A 213 9.13 -11.52 10.94
N GLN A 214 8.96 -10.75 9.87
CA GLN A 214 9.00 -9.28 9.84
C GLN A 214 7.61 -8.64 9.85
N ARG A 215 6.54 -9.44 9.79
CA ARG A 215 5.16 -8.95 9.84
C ARG A 215 4.29 -9.91 10.63
N TRP A 216 3.60 -9.42 11.66
CA TRP A 216 2.67 -10.20 12.49
C TRP A 216 1.60 -9.28 13.08
N ILE A 217 0.64 -9.88 13.79
CA ILE A 217 -0.41 -9.15 14.51
C ILE A 217 -0.19 -9.32 16.01
N GLU A 218 -0.19 -8.21 16.74
CA GLU A 218 -0.15 -8.14 18.20
C GLU A 218 -1.54 -7.79 18.75
N VAL A 219 -1.86 -8.32 19.94
CA VAL A 219 -3.05 -7.99 20.71
C VAL A 219 -2.65 -7.60 22.14
N GLY A 220 -3.28 -6.55 22.66
CA GLY A 220 -3.01 -6.05 24.01
C GLY A 220 -3.49 -4.60 24.20
N PRO A 221 -3.29 -4.01 25.39
CA PRO A 221 -3.52 -2.59 25.64
C PRO A 221 -2.59 -1.71 24.78
N GLU A 222 -2.93 -0.43 24.60
CA GLU A 222 -2.10 0.51 23.83
C GLU A 222 -0.69 0.69 24.41
N GLU A 223 -0.54 0.62 25.73
CA GLU A 223 0.73 0.72 26.45
C GLU A 223 1.37 -0.65 26.78
N GLY A 224 0.77 -1.74 26.29
CA GLY A 224 1.22 -3.11 26.58
C GLY A 224 0.71 -3.67 27.92
N PRO A 225 1.06 -4.92 28.28
CA PRO A 225 1.88 -5.86 27.51
C PRO A 225 1.15 -6.42 26.27
N TRP A 226 1.91 -6.69 25.21
CA TRP A 226 1.39 -7.24 23.96
C TRP A 226 1.68 -8.73 23.83
N THR A 227 0.81 -9.43 23.11
CA THR A 227 0.95 -10.86 22.81
C THR A 227 0.68 -11.12 21.34
N LEU A 228 1.19 -12.23 20.81
CA LEU A 228 0.89 -12.65 19.44
C LEU A 228 -0.60 -12.99 19.31
N ALA A 229 -1.25 -12.48 18.27
CA ALA A 229 -2.64 -12.79 18.00
C ALA A 229 -2.85 -14.30 17.67
N PRO A 230 -3.99 -14.89 18.03
CA PRO A 230 -4.35 -16.25 17.58
C PRO A 230 -4.37 -16.38 16.05
N PRO A 231 -4.11 -17.56 15.47
CA PRO A 231 -3.97 -17.74 14.02
C PRO A 231 -5.15 -17.23 13.19
N LEU A 232 -6.39 -17.47 13.65
CA LEU A 232 -7.59 -17.00 12.97
C LEU A 232 -7.68 -15.47 12.94
N LEU A 233 -7.29 -14.81 14.03
CA LEU A 233 -7.29 -13.35 14.10
C LEU A 233 -6.17 -12.78 13.22
N GLN A 234 -4.99 -13.38 13.21
CA GLN A 234 -3.91 -13.00 12.28
C GLN A 234 -4.39 -13.05 10.83
N PHE A 235 -4.99 -14.17 10.42
CA PHE A 235 -5.51 -14.35 9.08
C PHE A 235 -6.58 -13.30 8.74
N ALA A 236 -7.55 -13.07 9.64
CA ALA A 236 -8.62 -12.10 9.42
C ALA A 236 -8.09 -10.68 9.27
N MET A 237 -7.12 -10.28 10.10
CA MET A 237 -6.51 -8.96 10.06
C MET A 237 -5.65 -8.75 8.81
N PHE A 238 -4.87 -9.76 8.39
CA PHE A 238 -4.15 -9.67 7.11
C PHE A 238 -5.10 -9.63 5.91
N ALA A 239 -6.18 -10.41 5.94
CA ALA A 239 -7.19 -10.36 4.88
C ALA A 239 -7.86 -8.98 4.81
N TYR A 240 -8.18 -8.38 5.96
CA TYR A 240 -8.71 -7.02 6.04
C TYR A 240 -7.73 -5.98 5.47
N ASP A 241 -6.47 -5.98 5.91
CA ASP A 241 -5.42 -5.08 5.41
C ASP A 241 -5.26 -5.19 3.88
N ILE A 242 -5.14 -6.42 3.36
CA ILE A 242 -4.90 -6.67 1.94
C ILE A 242 -6.14 -6.34 1.09
N VAL A 243 -7.32 -6.84 1.47
CA VAL A 243 -8.52 -6.76 0.63
C VAL A 243 -9.20 -5.41 0.76
N ILE A 244 -9.39 -4.92 1.98
CA ILE A 244 -10.14 -3.69 2.24
C ILE A 244 -9.23 -2.47 2.11
N GLU A 245 -8.14 -2.40 2.89
CA GLU A 245 -7.31 -1.20 2.92
C GLU A 245 -6.45 -1.03 1.66
N MET A 246 -6.01 -2.13 1.03
CA MET A 246 -5.11 -2.01 -0.12
C MET A 246 -5.80 -2.31 -1.44
N GLY A 247 -6.68 -3.31 -1.48
CA GLY A 247 -7.45 -3.64 -2.68
C GLY A 247 -8.54 -2.62 -2.97
N LEU A 248 -9.51 -2.51 -2.07
CA LEU A 248 -10.74 -1.75 -2.33
C LEU A 248 -10.59 -0.25 -2.12
N PHE A 249 -9.91 0.17 -1.04
CA PHE A 249 -9.70 1.59 -0.75
C PHE A 249 -8.87 2.30 -1.83
N THR A 250 -7.90 1.63 -2.47
CA THR A 250 -7.11 2.27 -3.55
C THR A 250 -7.93 2.57 -4.80
N VAL A 251 -9.10 1.93 -4.97
CA VAL A 251 -10.06 2.29 -6.03
C VAL A 251 -10.57 3.71 -5.86
N CYS A 252 -10.62 4.25 -4.64
CA CYS A 252 -10.99 5.65 -4.39
C CYS A 252 -10.06 6.60 -5.15
N PHE A 253 -8.77 6.26 -5.24
CA PHE A 253 -7.78 7.09 -5.92
C PHE A 253 -8.11 7.25 -7.41
N LEU A 254 -8.78 6.24 -7.99
CA LEU A 254 -9.31 6.27 -9.36
C LEU A 254 -10.70 6.90 -9.42
N ALA A 255 -11.58 6.58 -8.47
CA ALA A 255 -12.97 7.02 -8.46
C ALA A 255 -13.12 8.55 -8.39
N PHE A 256 -12.37 9.22 -7.52
CA PHE A 256 -12.44 10.68 -7.38
C PHE A 256 -12.11 11.43 -8.67
N PRO A 257 -10.98 11.14 -9.36
CA PRO A 257 -10.73 11.72 -10.68
C PRO A 257 -11.86 11.53 -11.71
N TYR A 258 -12.57 10.39 -11.69
CA TYR A 258 -13.74 10.17 -12.53
C TYR A 258 -14.92 11.04 -12.12
N PHE A 259 -15.21 11.16 -10.81
CA PHE A 259 -16.29 12.04 -10.32
C PHE A 259 -16.05 13.51 -10.68
N PHE A 260 -14.80 13.97 -10.61
CA PHE A 260 -14.41 15.31 -11.01
C PHE A 260 -14.23 15.48 -12.53
N LYS A 261 -14.51 14.45 -13.34
CA LYS A 261 -14.38 14.45 -14.81
C LYS A 261 -12.96 14.78 -15.30
N LEU A 262 -11.95 14.53 -14.47
CA LEU A 262 -10.53 14.70 -14.78
C LEU A 262 -10.00 13.51 -15.62
N ILE A 263 -10.64 12.35 -15.46
CA ILE A 263 -10.49 11.19 -16.33
C ILE A 263 -11.77 11.02 -17.15
N LYS A 264 -11.63 10.88 -18.47
CA LYS A 264 -12.77 10.66 -19.37
C LYS A 264 -13.25 9.21 -19.23
N SER A 265 -14.57 9.02 -19.13
CA SER A 265 -15.18 7.70 -19.32
C SER A 265 -14.90 7.23 -20.74
N GLU A 266 -14.40 5.99 -20.89
CA GLU A 266 -14.29 5.35 -22.20
C GLU A 266 -15.73 5.10 -22.67
N LYS A 267 -16.26 5.93 -23.60
CA LYS A 267 -17.63 5.76 -24.10
C LYS A 267 -17.82 4.32 -24.59
N GLN A 268 -19.01 3.79 -24.35
CA GLN A 268 -19.47 2.55 -24.98
C GLN A 268 -19.56 2.85 -26.47
N ASP A 269 -18.71 2.17 -27.24
CA ASP A 269 -18.98 1.92 -28.66
C ASP A 269 -19.88 0.68 -28.70
#